data_AF-A0A0D0K5U6-F1
#
_entry.id   AF-A0A0D0K5U6-F1
#
_cell.length_a   1.000
_cell.length_b   1.000
_cell.length_c   1.000
_cell.angle_alpha   90.00
_cell.angle_beta   90.00
_cell.angle_gamma   90.00
#
_symmetry.space_group_name_H-M   'P 1'
#
loop_
_entity.id
_entity.type
_entity.pdbx_description
1 polymer ?
#
loop_
_entity_poly.entity_id
_entity_poly.type
_entity_poly.pdbx_seq_one_letter_code
_entity_poly.pdbx_strand_id
1 'polypeptide(L)'
;MRRALQIGKGRRVANRFVTHNGLVAYWQLIDWSAVAEKRGIIKPLDDGDRAAWAVRVLTKLYPDRTYDQIKMYAPPGVTVEQMQCFAAPVIDDLGKLETAQSLGLDWYD
;
A
#
# COMPACT_ATOMS: atom_id res chain seq x y z
N MET A 1 22.68 1.20 19.17
CA MET A 1 23.32 1.14 17.83
C MET A 1 22.60 0.10 16.98
N ARG A 2 21.86 0.50 15.94
CA ARG A 2 21.23 -0.44 15.00
C ARG A 2 21.98 -0.38 13.66
N ARG A 3 22.62 -1.49 13.28
CA ARG A 3 23.24 -1.67 11.95
C ARG A 3 22.13 -1.77 10.91
N ALA A 4 22.08 -0.82 9.99
CA ALA A 4 21.37 -0.99 8.73
C ALA A 4 22.16 -2.00 7.89
N LEU A 5 21.62 -3.22 7.73
CA LEU A 5 22.10 -4.15 6.72
C LEU A 5 21.66 -3.61 5.34
N GLN A 6 22.66 -3.16 4.61
CA GLN A 6 22.57 -2.65 3.25
C GLN A 6 22.73 -3.84 2.30
N ILE A 7 21.64 -4.26 1.64
CA ILE A 7 21.67 -5.25 0.56
C ILE A 7 20.73 -4.75 -0.54
N GLY A 8 21.28 -4.49 -1.73
CA GLY A 8 20.56 -4.23 -2.98
C GLY A 8 19.98 -2.82 -3.14
N LYS A 9 20.10 -2.23 -4.35
CA LYS A 9 19.47 -0.95 -4.76
C LYS A 9 17.93 -1.09 -4.87
N GLY A 10 17.27 -1.50 -3.79
CA GLY A 10 15.83 -1.34 -3.60
C GLY A 10 15.65 -0.24 -2.55
N ARG A 11 14.93 0.83 -2.90
CA ARG A 11 14.62 1.91 -1.96
C ARG A 11 13.76 1.31 -0.85
N ARG A 12 14.37 0.95 0.29
CA ARG A 12 13.63 0.53 1.49
C ARG A 12 12.81 1.73 1.98
N VAL A 13 11.56 1.80 1.56
CA VAL A 13 10.59 2.75 2.12
C VAL A 13 10.17 2.17 3.46
N ALA A 14 10.79 2.61 4.55
CA ALA A 14 10.44 2.16 5.89
C ALA A 14 8.94 2.38 6.13
N ASN A 15 8.22 1.35 6.58
CA ASN A 15 6.78 1.40 6.83
C ASN A 15 6.48 2.22 8.09
N ARG A 16 5.67 3.29 7.99
CA ARG A 16 5.45 4.32 9.02
C ARG A 16 4.09 4.26 9.71
N PHE A 17 3.57 3.06 10.00
CA PHE A 17 2.32 2.93 10.76
C PHE A 17 2.40 3.73 12.07
N VAL A 18 1.37 4.52 12.33
CA VAL A 18 1.24 5.38 13.52
C VAL A 18 0.13 4.87 14.41
N THR A 19 0.29 5.03 15.72
CA THR A 19 -0.76 4.71 16.69
C THR A 19 -1.54 5.96 17.09
N HIS A 20 -2.86 5.85 17.20
CA HIS A 20 -3.76 6.88 17.72
C HIS A 20 -4.66 6.23 18.76
N ASN A 21 -4.72 6.80 19.97
CA ASN A 21 -5.51 6.26 21.10
C ASN A 21 -5.27 4.75 21.36
N GLY A 22 -4.02 4.30 21.23
CA GLY A 22 -3.65 2.89 21.43
C GLY A 22 -3.99 1.95 20.27
N LEU A 23 -4.54 2.45 19.17
CA LEU A 23 -4.86 1.67 17.97
C LEU A 23 -3.91 2.01 16.83
N VAL A 24 -3.48 1.00 16.06
CA VAL A 24 -2.67 1.23 14.86
C VAL A 24 -3.57 1.80 13.76
N ALA A 25 -3.27 3.00 13.29
CA ALA A 25 -3.95 3.58 12.14
C ALA A 25 -3.36 3.03 10.85
N TYR A 26 -4.21 2.75 9.87
CA TYR A 26 -3.81 2.32 8.54
C TYR A 26 -4.73 2.95 7.49
N TRP A 27 -4.34 2.86 6.24
CA TRP A 27 -5.15 3.26 5.11
C TRP A 27 -5.55 2.05 4.28
N GLN A 28 -6.77 2.08 3.77
CA GLN A 28 -7.27 1.14 2.77
C GLN A 28 -7.59 1.91 1.49
N LEU A 29 -7.32 1.31 0.35
CA LEU A 29 -7.72 1.82 -0.95
C LEU A 29 -8.90 0.98 -1.45
N ILE A 30 -9.92 1.66 -1.97
CA ILE A 30 -11.15 1.06 -2.47
C ILE A 30 -11.25 1.34 -3.97
N ASP A 31 -11.43 0.29 -4.76
CA ASP A 31 -11.91 0.34 -6.14
C ASP A 31 -13.45 0.34 -6.10
N TRP A 32 -14.06 1.52 -6.26
CA TRP A 32 -15.51 1.65 -6.24
C TRP A 32 -16.18 0.93 -7.42
N SER A 33 -15.47 0.77 -8.53
CA SER A 33 -15.96 0.01 -9.69
C SER A 33 -16.04 -1.50 -9.41
N ALA A 34 -15.36 -1.98 -8.36
CA ALA A 34 -15.31 -3.39 -7.96
C ALA A 34 -15.63 -3.58 -6.46
N VAL A 35 -16.35 -2.66 -5.82
CA VAL A 35 -16.59 -2.70 -4.36
C VAL A 35 -17.42 -3.91 -3.92
N ALA A 36 -18.24 -4.46 -4.83
CA ALA A 36 -18.98 -5.71 -4.60
C ALA A 36 -18.07 -6.96 -4.63
N GLU A 37 -16.84 -6.82 -5.13
CA GLU A 37 -15.87 -7.90 -5.22
C GLU A 37 -14.89 -7.83 -4.05
N LYS A 38 -14.55 -8.99 -3.48
CA LYS A 38 -13.53 -9.10 -2.41
C LYS A 38 -12.15 -8.53 -2.82
N ARG A 39 -11.90 -8.40 -4.12
CA ARG A 39 -10.65 -7.89 -4.71
C ARG A 39 -10.62 -6.37 -4.90
N GLY A 40 -11.73 -5.67 -4.66
CA GLY A 40 -11.82 -4.21 -4.79
C GLY A 40 -11.19 -3.43 -3.62
N ILE A 41 -10.53 -4.09 -2.67
CA ILE A 41 -9.95 -3.44 -1.50
C ILE A 41 -8.48 -3.83 -1.34
N ILE A 42 -7.61 -2.82 -1.26
CA ILE A 42 -6.16 -2.98 -1.01
C ILE A 42 -5.84 -2.46 0.40
N LYS A 43 -5.21 -3.29 1.22
CA LYS A 43 -4.84 -2.97 2.61
C LYS A 43 -3.74 -3.93 3.14
N PRO A 44 -3.00 -3.54 4.19
CA PRO A 44 -2.96 -2.22 4.80
C PRO A 44 -1.87 -1.32 4.18
N LEU A 45 -2.16 -0.03 4.05
CA LEU A 45 -1.19 1.02 3.72
C LEU A 45 -0.84 1.81 4.98
N ASP A 46 0.42 2.21 5.12
CA ASP A 46 1.01 2.68 6.37
C ASP A 46 0.78 4.16 6.65
N ASP A 47 0.71 5.00 5.61
CA ASP A 47 0.40 6.41 5.73
C ASP A 47 -0.46 6.93 4.55
N GLY A 48 -0.96 8.15 4.71
CA GLY A 48 -1.88 8.76 3.74
C GLY A 48 -1.21 9.16 2.43
N ASP A 49 0.10 9.46 2.45
CA ASP A 49 0.85 9.80 1.25
C ASP A 49 1.06 8.55 0.39
N ARG A 50 1.31 7.42 1.03
CA ARG A 50 1.45 6.13 0.34
C ARG A 50 0.12 5.63 -0.19
N ALA A 51 -0.97 5.86 0.54
CA ALA A 51 -2.31 5.63 0.01
C ALA A 51 -2.58 6.50 -1.24
N ALA A 52 -2.20 7.78 -1.19
CA ALA A 52 -2.45 8.70 -2.31
C ALA A 52 -1.58 8.35 -3.51
N TRP A 53 -0.35 7.88 -3.27
CA TRP A 53 0.51 7.32 -4.31
C TRP A 53 -0.11 6.09 -4.97
N ALA A 54 -0.61 5.13 -4.17
CA ALA A 54 -1.25 3.93 -4.69
C ALA A 54 -2.47 4.25 -5.56
N VAL A 55 -3.31 5.20 -5.15
CA VAL A 55 -4.43 5.72 -5.96
C VAL A 55 -3.93 6.23 -7.31
N ARG A 56 -2.89 7.07 -7.34
CA ARG A 56 -2.34 7.60 -8.60
C ARG A 56 -1.81 6.51 -9.52
N VAL A 57 -1.08 5.53 -8.99
CA VAL A 57 -0.55 4.41 -9.77
C VAL A 57 -1.69 3.64 -10.43
N LEU A 58 -2.72 3.28 -9.65
CA LEU A 58 -3.84 2.48 -10.12
C LEU A 58 -4.76 3.24 -11.07
N THR A 59 -5.10 4.50 -10.79
CA THR A 59 -5.90 5.33 -11.71
C THR A 59 -5.20 5.50 -13.06
N LYS A 60 -3.86 5.58 -13.09
CA LYS A 60 -3.13 5.68 -14.34
C LYS A 60 -3.11 4.37 -15.12
N LEU A 61 -3.07 3.23 -14.43
CA LEU A 61 -3.11 1.89 -15.04
C LEU A 61 -4.50 1.49 -15.52
N TYR A 62 -5.53 1.88 -14.77
CA TYR A 62 -6.93 1.53 -14.99
C TYR A 62 -7.79 2.81 -14.95
N PRO A 63 -7.75 3.65 -16.01
CA PRO A 63 -8.39 4.97 -16.04
C PRO A 63 -9.92 4.93 -16.00
N ASP A 64 -10.49 3.78 -16.31
CA ASP A 64 -11.91 3.43 -16.28
C ASP A 64 -12.40 3.02 -14.88
N ARG A 65 -11.50 2.98 -13.89
CA ARG A 65 -11.83 2.61 -12.50
C ARG A 65 -11.75 3.80 -11.56
N THR A 66 -12.63 3.80 -10.55
CA THR A 66 -12.68 4.87 -9.55
C THR A 66 -12.06 4.39 -8.25
N TYR A 67 -10.93 5.00 -7.86
CA TYR A 67 -10.21 4.66 -6.63
C TYR A 67 -10.35 5.76 -5.58
N ASP A 68 -10.48 5.35 -4.32
CA ASP A 68 -10.46 6.25 -3.15
C ASP A 68 -9.68 5.62 -1.99
N GLN A 69 -9.34 6.43 -1.00
CA GLN A 69 -8.61 6.00 0.20
C GLN A 69 -9.35 6.37 1.48
N ILE A 70 -9.37 5.44 2.43
CA ILE A 70 -10.03 5.63 3.72
C ILE A 70 -9.04 5.30 4.84
N LYS A 71 -8.96 6.20 5.83
CA LYS A 71 -8.22 5.96 7.08
C LYS A 71 -9.04 5.07 8.00
N MET A 72 -8.42 4.02 8.50
CA MET A 72 -8.98 3.00 9.37
C MET A 72 -8.12 2.84 10.63
N TYR A 73 -8.68 2.16 11.63
CA TYR A 73 -7.97 1.78 12.84
C TYR A 73 -8.03 0.27 13.01
N ALA A 74 -6.90 -0.35 13.32
CA ALA A 74 -6.82 -1.78 13.59
C ALA A 74 -7.51 -2.11 14.93
N PRO A 75 -8.05 -3.33 15.09
CA PRO A 75 -8.58 -3.79 16.38
C PRO A 75 -7.52 -3.70 17.50
N PRO A 76 -7.95 -3.58 18.77
CA PRO A 76 -7.05 -3.64 19.90
C PRO A 76 -6.16 -4.89 19.88
N GLY A 77 -4.87 -4.73 20.22
CA GLY A 77 -3.89 -5.83 20.27
C GLY A 77 -3.13 -6.08 18.97
N VAL A 78 -3.52 -5.44 17.86
CA VAL A 78 -2.71 -5.46 16.62
C VAL A 78 -1.49 -4.56 16.79
N THR A 79 -0.30 -5.09 16.49
CA THR A 79 0.96 -4.33 16.59
C THR A 79 1.36 -3.68 15.27
N VAL A 80 2.22 -2.67 15.35
CA VAL A 80 2.81 -2.03 14.16
C VAL A 80 3.57 -3.07 13.33
N GLU A 81 4.34 -3.95 13.96
CA GLU A 81 5.13 -4.98 13.27
C GLU A 81 4.25 -5.95 12.48
N GLN A 82 3.10 -6.36 13.05
CA GLN A 82 2.14 -7.18 12.33
C GLN A 82 1.60 -6.46 11.08
N MET A 83 1.23 -5.19 11.21
CA MET A 83 0.76 -4.38 10.08
C MET A 83 1.84 -4.19 9.01
N GLN A 84 3.10 -4.01 9.43
CA GLN A 84 4.24 -3.90 8.51
C GLN A 84 4.45 -5.16 7.69
N CYS A 85 4.29 -6.35 8.29
CA CYS A 85 4.37 -7.62 7.57
C CYS A 85 3.31 -7.74 6.47
N PHE A 86 2.07 -7.31 6.75
CA PHE A 86 1.00 -7.37 5.75
C PHE A 86 1.12 -6.28 4.68
N ALA A 87 1.66 -5.11 5.00
CA ALA A 87 1.85 -4.03 4.05
C ALA A 87 2.98 -4.30 3.05
N ALA A 88 4.06 -4.96 3.49
CA ALA A 88 5.26 -5.18 2.68
C ALA A 88 4.99 -5.75 1.27
N PRO A 89 4.25 -6.86 1.10
CA PRO A 89 3.99 -7.40 -0.25
C PRO A 89 3.13 -6.46 -1.10
N VAL A 90 2.15 -5.77 -0.50
CA VAL A 90 1.27 -4.83 -1.21
C VAL A 90 2.07 -3.67 -1.80
N ILE A 91 3.02 -3.13 -1.04
CA ILE A 91 3.86 -2.01 -1.50
C ILE A 91 4.85 -2.46 -2.56
N ASP A 92 5.40 -3.66 -2.42
CA ASP A 92 6.30 -4.24 -3.42
C ASP A 92 5.57 -4.43 -4.76
N ASP A 93 4.35 -4.97 -4.73
CA ASP A 93 3.54 -5.19 -5.95
C ASP A 93 3.12 -3.88 -6.61
N LEU A 94 2.68 -2.88 -5.83
CA LEU A 94 2.37 -1.55 -6.38
C LEU A 94 3.62 -0.87 -6.97
N GLY A 95 4.79 -1.04 -6.35
CA GLY A 95 6.04 -0.50 -6.86
C GLY A 95 6.49 -1.16 -8.17
N LYS A 96 6.26 -2.47 -8.30
CA LYS A 96 6.49 -3.20 -9.56
C LYS A 96 5.56 -2.72 -10.66
N LEU A 97 4.26 -2.53 -10.36
CA LEU A 97 3.27 -2.00 -11.30
C LEU A 97 3.64 -0.60 -11.79
N GLU A 98 4.03 0.30 -10.89
CA GLU A 98 4.49 1.64 -11.26
C GLU A 98 5.75 1.58 -12.15
N THR A 99 6.70 0.71 -11.81
CA THR A 99 7.93 0.53 -12.58
C THR A 99 7.64 -0.01 -13.97
N ALA A 100 6.83 -1.07 -14.09
CA ALA A 100 6.45 -1.66 -15.38
C ALA A 100 5.79 -0.62 -16.28
N GLN A 101 4.84 0.15 -15.74
CA GLN A 101 4.19 1.25 -16.45
C GLN A 101 5.20 2.31 -16.92
N SER A 102 6.16 2.69 -16.07
CA SER A 102 7.16 3.69 -16.42
C SER A 102 8.10 3.23 -17.55
N LEU A 103 8.29 1.92 -17.69
CA LEU A 103 9.11 1.29 -18.72
C LEU A 103 8.32 0.88 -19.96
N GLY A 104 7.00 1.06 -19.97
CA GLY A 104 6.13 0.60 -21.06
C GLY A 104 6.07 -0.92 -21.19
N LEU A 105 6.37 -1.65 -20.12
CA LEU A 105 6.28 -3.11 -20.07
C LEU A 105 4.85 -3.51 -19.73
N ASP A 106 4.29 -4.44 -20.50
CA ASP A 106 3.01 -5.04 -20.17
C ASP A 106 3.22 -6.07 -19.06
N TRP A 107 2.45 -5.97 -17.98
CA TRP A 107 2.61 -6.85 -16.80
C TRP A 107 1.96 -8.24 -17.00
N TYR A 108 1.45 -8.51 -18.22
CA TYR A 108 0.68 -9.70 -18.57
C TYR A 108 1.43 -10.72 -19.46
N ASP A 109 2.75 -10.60 -19.63
CA ASP A 109 3.59 -11.62 -20.29
C ASP A 109 4.15 -12.66 -19.29
#